data_AF-A0A956AX16-F1
#
_entry.id   AF-A0A956AX16-F1
#
_cell.length_a   1.000
_cell.length_b   1.000
_cell.length_c   1.000
_cell.angle_alpha   90.00
_cell.angle_beta   90.00
_cell.angle_gamma   90.00
#
_symmetry.space_group_name_H-M   'P 1'
#
loop_
_entity.id
_entity.type
_entity.pdbx_description
1 polymer ?
#
loop_
_entity_poly.entity_id
_entity_poly.type
_entity_poly.pdbx_seq_one_letter_code
_entity_poly.pdbx_strand_id
1 'polypeptide(L)'
;EMRARFAAEALELDKALQAQAGDYRKAIDAAVDARIAKGGAEDAEPAPAPPAATAKAQPADEADEVAADGPTCAACGAAHDPDALFCDACGAGLGARCPGCEAPNRTGARFCKQCGHDLTAAAEQESA
;
A
#
# COMPACT_ATOMS: atom_id res chain seq x y z
N GLU A 1 -34.25 -15.89 -28.86
CA GLU A 1 -34.13 -16.83 -27.73
C GLU A 1 -32.79 -16.71 -26.98
N MET A 2 -31.65 -16.86 -27.67
CA MET A 2 -30.31 -16.84 -27.05
C MET A 2 -29.97 -15.54 -26.28
N ARG A 3 -30.29 -14.35 -26.82
CA ARG A 3 -30.07 -13.06 -26.13
C ARG A 3 -30.84 -12.93 -24.81
N ALA A 4 -32.07 -13.47 -24.75
CA ALA A 4 -32.88 -13.43 -23.53
C ALA A 4 -32.31 -14.34 -22.44
N ARG A 5 -31.75 -15.49 -22.83
CA ARG A 5 -31.06 -16.41 -21.90
C ARG A 5 -29.80 -15.76 -21.33
N PHE A 6 -28.96 -15.16 -22.18
CA PHE A 6 -27.78 -14.44 -21.71
C PHE A 6 -28.12 -13.24 -20.82
N ALA A 7 -29.20 -12.51 -21.12
CA ALA A 7 -29.67 -11.42 -20.26
C ALA A 7 -30.13 -11.92 -18.89
N ALA A 8 -30.84 -13.05 -18.83
CA ALA A 8 -31.26 -13.66 -17.57
C ALA A 8 -30.05 -14.16 -16.75
N GLU A 9 -29.09 -14.81 -17.40
CA GLU A 9 -27.86 -15.29 -16.77
C GLU A 9 -27.03 -14.13 -16.19
N ALA A 10 -26.90 -13.03 -16.93
CA ALA A 10 -26.21 -11.83 -16.45
C ALA A 10 -26.88 -11.22 -15.21
N LEU A 11 -28.22 -11.21 -15.16
CA LEU A 11 -28.96 -10.72 -13.99
C LEU A 11 -28.79 -11.62 -12.77
N GLU A 12 -28.75 -12.94 -12.95
CA GLU A 12 -28.49 -13.87 -11.83
C GLU A 12 -27.06 -13.74 -11.30
N LEU A 13 -26.08 -13.52 -12.18
CA LEU A 13 -24.69 -13.27 -11.78
C LEU A 13 -24.55 -11.97 -10.97
N ASP A 14 -25.20 -10.89 -11.41
CA ASP A 14 -25.20 -9.61 -10.69
C ASP A 14 -25.82 -9.74 -9.29
N LYS A 15 -26.95 -10.44 -9.17
CA LYS A 15 -27.58 -10.74 -7.87
C LYS A 15 -26.66 -11.53 -6.94
N ALA A 16 -25.94 -12.52 -7.47
CA ALA A 16 -24.99 -13.31 -6.69
C ALA A 16 -23.83 -12.46 -6.17
N LEU A 17 -23.29 -11.56 -6.99
CA LEU A 17 -22.23 -10.62 -6.58
C LEU A 17 -22.72 -9.65 -5.51
N GLN A 18 -23.93 -9.11 -5.67
CA GLN A 18 -24.53 -8.21 -4.68
C GLN A 18 -24.81 -8.91 -3.34
N ALA A 19 -25.26 -10.16 -3.37
CA ALA A 19 -25.46 -10.97 -2.16
C ALA A 19 -24.14 -11.20 -1.42
N GLN A 20 -23.09 -11.61 -2.14
CA GLN A 20 -21.75 -11.81 -1.57
C GLN A 20 -21.17 -10.50 -0.98
N ALA A 21 -21.36 -9.37 -1.67
CA ALA A 21 -20.97 -8.06 -1.16
C ALA A 21 -21.75 -7.63 0.09
N GLY A 22 -23.04 -7.99 0.17
CA GLY A 22 -23.89 -7.73 1.34
C GLY A 22 -23.45 -8.50 2.57
N ASP A 23 -23.04 -9.76 2.41
CA ASP A 23 -22.52 -10.57 3.51
C ASP A 23 -21.17 -10.04 4.01
N TYR A 24 -20.30 -9.58 3.11
CA TYR A 24 -19.04 -8.93 3.48
C TYR A 24 -19.26 -7.61 4.24
N ARG A 25 -20.21 -6.78 3.78
CA ARG A 25 -20.56 -5.53 4.46
C ARG A 25 -21.04 -5.78 5.89
N LYS A 26 -21.92 -6.76 6.09
CA LYS A 26 -22.39 -7.14 7.44
C LYS A 26 -21.24 -7.59 8.34
N ALA A 27 -20.27 -8.33 7.80
CA ALA A 27 -19.12 -8.78 8.56
C ALA A 27 -18.23 -7.61 9.01
N ILE A 28 -18.02 -6.61 8.15
CA ILE A 28 -17.31 -5.38 8.51
C ILE A 28 -18.06 -4.62 9.60
N ASP A 29 -19.36 -4.39 9.42
CA ASP A 29 -20.18 -3.64 10.38
C ASP A 29 -20.13 -4.31 11.77
N ALA A 30 -20.28 -5.64 11.82
CA ALA A 30 -20.15 -6.41 13.06
C ALA A 30 -18.75 -6.29 13.71
N ALA A 31 -17.68 -6.28 12.92
CA ALA A 31 -16.32 -6.13 13.42
C ALA A 31 -16.07 -4.72 14.00
N VAL A 32 -16.60 -3.68 13.33
CA VAL A 32 -16.54 -2.29 13.81
C VAL A 32 -17.32 -2.15 15.12
N ASP A 33 -18.55 -2.67 15.18
CA ASP A 33 -19.38 -2.63 16.40
C ASP A 33 -18.69 -3.33 17.58
N ALA A 34 -18.10 -4.51 17.33
CA ALA A 34 -17.34 -5.24 18.35
C ALA A 34 -16.13 -4.44 18.88
N ARG A 35 -15.46 -3.67 18.01
CA ARG A 35 -14.32 -2.82 18.39
C ARG A 35 -14.76 -1.60 19.20
N ILE A 36 -15.86 -0.96 18.82
CA ILE A 36 -16.46 0.15 19.57
C ILE A 36 -16.87 -0.33 20.96
N ALA A 37 -17.52 -1.49 21.06
CA ALA A 37 -17.94 -2.08 22.34
C ALA A 37 -16.76 -2.41 23.28
N LYS A 38 -15.58 -2.75 22.73
CA LYS A 38 -14.36 -3.04 23.49
C LYS A 38 -13.54 -1.78 23.85
N GLY A 39 -14.03 -0.58 23.57
CA GLY A 39 -13.39 0.66 23.99
C GLY A 39 -12.19 1.10 23.14
N GLY A 40 -12.06 0.61 21.91
CA GLY A 40 -11.12 1.18 20.92
C GLY A 40 -9.63 0.99 21.20
N ALA A 41 -9.21 -0.13 21.84
CA ALA A 41 -7.81 -0.41 22.10
C ALA A 41 -6.98 -0.66 20.81
N GLU A 42 -5.81 -0.03 20.77
CA GLU A 42 -4.84 0.13 19.69
C GLU A 42 -4.20 -1.16 19.14
N ASP A 43 -4.45 -2.32 19.74
CA ASP A 43 -4.01 -3.64 19.23
C ASP A 43 -5.12 -4.32 18.39
N ALA A 44 -5.50 -3.73 17.26
CA ALA A 44 -6.45 -4.36 16.33
C ALA A 44 -5.77 -5.49 15.54
N GLU A 45 -6.20 -6.73 15.75
CA GLU A 45 -6.00 -7.77 14.74
C GLU A 45 -6.57 -7.27 13.40
N PRO A 46 -5.83 -7.38 12.28
CA PRO A 46 -6.27 -6.81 11.01
C PRO A 46 -7.63 -7.36 10.61
N ALA A 47 -8.49 -6.49 10.06
CA ALA A 47 -9.82 -6.86 9.59
C ALA A 47 -9.77 -8.10 8.68
N PRO A 48 -10.79 -8.98 8.70
CA PRO A 48 -10.82 -10.13 7.83
C PRO A 48 -10.70 -9.66 6.38
N ALA A 49 -9.63 -10.10 5.71
CA ALA A 49 -9.42 -9.82 4.30
C ALA A 49 -10.66 -10.31 3.51
N PRO A 50 -11.11 -9.57 2.49
CA PRO A 50 -12.22 -10.03 1.65
C PRO A 50 -11.89 -11.42 1.07
N PRO A 51 -12.88 -12.32 0.94
CA PRO A 51 -12.64 -13.64 0.35
C PRO A 51 -12.21 -13.46 -1.12
N ALA A 52 -10.90 -13.55 -1.33
CA ALA A 52 -10.22 -13.60 -2.62
C ALA A 52 -10.64 -12.50 -3.62
N ALA A 53 -10.21 -11.26 -3.37
CA ALA A 53 -9.71 -10.48 -4.48
C ALA A 53 -8.37 -11.12 -4.89
N THR A 54 -8.36 -11.91 -5.95
CA THR A 54 -7.13 -12.26 -6.68
C THR A 54 -6.60 -11.02 -7.41
N ALA A 55 -6.41 -9.92 -6.69
CA ALA A 55 -5.29 -9.07 -7.01
C ALA A 55 -4.07 -9.97 -6.84
N LYS A 56 -3.20 -10.08 -7.85
CA LYS A 56 -1.82 -10.47 -7.58
C LYS A 56 -1.31 -9.43 -6.59
N ALA A 57 -1.43 -9.72 -5.30
CA ALA A 57 -0.54 -9.19 -4.30
C ALA A 57 0.84 -9.47 -4.87
N GLN A 58 1.59 -8.42 -5.19
CA GLN A 58 3.03 -8.57 -5.19
C GLN A 58 3.34 -9.09 -3.77
N PRO A 59 3.95 -10.28 -3.62
CA PRO A 59 4.34 -10.72 -2.30
C PRO A 59 5.34 -9.69 -1.76
N ALA A 60 4.88 -8.87 -0.82
CA ALA A 60 5.73 -8.20 0.13
C ALA A 60 6.02 -9.21 1.26
N ASP A 61 6.57 -10.36 0.88
CA ASP A 61 7.15 -11.35 1.78
C ASP A 61 7.89 -12.37 0.91
N GLU A 62 9.12 -12.04 0.56
CA GLU A 62 10.14 -13.07 0.36
C GLU A 62 11.39 -12.50 1.02
N ALA A 63 11.42 -12.66 2.34
CA ALA A 63 12.64 -12.57 3.14
C ALA A 63 13.55 -13.74 2.74
N ASP A 64 14.22 -13.57 1.60
CA ASP A 64 15.40 -14.37 1.24
C ASP A 64 16.63 -13.64 1.82
N GLU A 65 17.43 -14.38 2.57
CA GLU A 65 18.55 -13.95 3.40
C GLU A 65 19.43 -12.88 2.72
N VAL A 66 19.31 -11.61 3.13
CA VAL A 66 20.26 -10.56 2.75
C VAL A 66 20.98 -10.02 3.98
N ALA A 67 22.30 -10.21 3.95
CA ALA A 67 23.24 -9.64 4.89
C ALA A 67 22.95 -8.15 5.13
N ALA A 68 23.27 -7.70 6.35
CA ALA A 68 23.12 -6.34 6.85
C ALA A 68 24.04 -5.30 6.15
N ASP A 69 24.02 -5.26 4.83
CA ASP A 69 24.76 -4.33 3.95
C ASP A 69 23.79 -3.37 3.22
N GLY A 70 22.69 -2.99 3.88
CA GLY A 70 21.90 -1.84 3.47
C GLY A 70 22.62 -0.52 3.80
N PRO A 71 22.38 0.58 3.06
CA PRO A 71 22.91 1.89 3.42
C PRO A 71 22.52 2.27 4.87
N THR A 72 23.34 3.10 5.51
CA THR A 72 23.08 3.56 6.87
C THR A 72 22.40 4.92 6.87
N CYS A 73 21.46 5.11 7.80
CA CYS A 73 20.78 6.37 7.99
C CYS A 73 21.78 7.42 8.50
N ALA A 74 21.93 8.53 7.79
CA ALA A 74 22.84 9.61 8.19
C ALA A 74 22.47 10.26 9.54
N ALA A 75 21.21 10.14 9.98
CA ALA A 75 20.74 10.73 11.23
C ALA A 75 20.98 9.86 12.47
N CYS A 76 20.89 8.53 12.35
CA CYS A 76 20.98 7.62 13.51
C CYS A 76 21.92 6.43 13.34
N GLY A 77 22.47 6.22 12.14
CA GLY A 77 23.38 5.12 11.83
C GLY A 77 22.73 3.76 11.60
N ALA A 78 21.41 3.61 11.79
CA ALA A 78 20.71 2.35 11.54
C ALA A 78 20.74 1.99 10.04
N ALA A 79 20.89 0.70 9.75
CA ALA A 79 20.71 0.19 8.39
C ALA A 79 19.26 0.40 7.93
N HIS A 80 19.08 0.71 6.65
CA HIS A 80 17.77 0.83 6.03
C HIS A 80 17.74 0.15 4.67
N ASP A 81 16.53 -0.20 4.23
CA ASP A 81 16.27 -0.69 2.89
C ASP A 81 16.54 0.43 1.86
N PRO A 82 17.22 0.16 0.73
CA PRO A 82 17.54 1.19 -0.26
C PRO A 82 16.29 1.84 -0.90
N ASP A 83 15.14 1.17 -0.85
CA ASP A 83 13.85 1.68 -1.28
C ASP A 83 13.03 2.32 -0.13
N ALA A 84 13.58 2.44 1.09
CA ALA A 84 12.90 3.10 2.19
C ALA A 84 12.77 4.63 1.96
N LEU A 85 11.62 5.18 2.33
CA LEU A 85 11.36 6.64 2.30
C LEU A 85 11.76 7.31 3.62
N PHE A 86 11.63 6.57 4.72
CA PHE A 86 11.90 7.00 6.08
C PHE A 86 12.66 5.90 6.82
N CYS A 87 13.50 6.28 7.77
CA CYS A 87 14.23 5.34 8.61
C CYS A 87 13.29 4.75 9.67
N ASP A 88 13.18 3.42 9.74
CA ASP A 88 12.33 2.75 10.73
C ASP A 88 12.80 2.95 12.19
N ALA A 89 14.09 3.26 12.38
CA ALA A 89 14.64 3.48 13.72
C ALA A 89 14.42 4.90 14.25
N CYS A 90 14.42 5.93 13.40
CA CYS A 90 14.38 7.33 13.85
C CYS A 90 13.39 8.24 13.11
N GLY A 91 12.74 7.75 12.04
CA GLY A 91 11.78 8.51 11.23
C GLY A 91 12.38 9.55 10.28
N ALA A 92 13.72 9.68 10.20
CA ALA A 92 14.36 10.61 9.27
C ALA A 92 14.05 10.25 7.81
N GLY A 93 13.83 11.26 6.97
CA GLY A 93 13.62 11.05 5.53
C GLY A 93 14.91 10.62 4.85
N LEU A 94 14.85 9.55 4.05
CA LEU A 94 16.00 8.92 3.40
C LEU A 94 16.12 9.27 1.91
N GLY A 95 15.02 9.67 1.28
CA GLY A 95 14.97 10.03 -0.13
C GLY A 95 14.68 11.51 -0.39
N ALA A 96 14.64 11.88 -1.66
CA ALA A 96 14.41 13.27 -2.07
C ALA A 96 12.96 13.70 -1.91
N ARG A 97 12.75 14.95 -1.50
CA ARG A 97 11.43 15.60 -1.58
C ARG A 97 11.22 16.19 -2.96
N CYS A 98 10.02 16.01 -3.50
CA CYS A 98 9.65 16.61 -4.76
C CYS A 98 9.63 18.15 -4.64
N PRO A 99 10.29 18.92 -5.52
CA PRO A 99 10.23 20.38 -5.47
C PRO A 99 8.86 20.94 -5.90
N GLY A 100 8.05 20.17 -6.62
CA GLY A 100 6.73 20.60 -7.07
C GLY A 100 5.58 20.37 -6.07
N CYS A 101 5.68 19.37 -5.19
CA CYS A 101 4.62 19.03 -4.24
C CYS A 101 5.10 18.57 -2.86
N GLU A 102 6.40 18.63 -2.60
CA GLU A 102 7.06 18.27 -1.34
C GLU A 102 6.92 16.82 -0.88
N ALA A 103 6.26 15.98 -1.68
CA ALA A 103 6.10 14.56 -1.40
C ALA A 103 7.45 13.85 -1.29
N PRO A 104 7.63 12.93 -0.32
CA PRO A 104 8.83 12.10 -0.23
C PRO A 104 8.84 11.04 -1.34
N ASN A 105 9.98 10.90 -2.01
CA ASN A 105 10.22 9.91 -3.06
C ASN A 105 11.45 9.08 -2.73
N ARG A 106 11.49 7.86 -3.27
CA ARG A 106 12.60 6.93 -3.04
C ARG A 106 13.88 7.47 -3.66
N THR A 107 15.01 7.05 -3.12
CA THR A 107 16.33 7.34 -3.68
C THR A 107 16.39 6.83 -5.13
N GLY A 108 16.79 7.69 -6.07
CA GLY A 108 16.84 7.37 -7.50
C GLY A 108 15.50 7.39 -8.25
N ALA A 109 14.39 7.80 -7.62
CA ALA A 109 13.12 7.97 -8.32
C ALA A 109 13.22 9.01 -9.45
N ARG A 110 12.77 8.65 -10.65
CA ARG A 110 12.81 9.55 -11.82
C ARG A 110 11.65 10.55 -11.85
N PHE A 111 10.48 10.14 -11.37
CA PHE A 111 9.28 10.97 -11.33
C PHE A 111 8.65 10.92 -9.93
N CYS A 112 8.01 12.02 -9.53
CA CYS A 112 7.28 12.06 -8.28
C CYS A 112 6.05 11.15 -8.33
N LYS A 113 5.92 10.26 -7.34
CA LYS A 113 4.77 9.35 -7.22
C LYS A 113 3.43 10.05 -6.98
N GLN A 114 3.45 11.30 -6.51
CA GLN A 114 2.24 12.06 -6.20
C GLN A 114 1.81 12.97 -7.35
N CYS A 115 2.74 13.73 -7.95
CA CYS A 115 2.40 14.76 -8.93
C CYS A 115 3.04 14.55 -10.32
N GLY A 116 3.90 13.55 -10.49
CA GLY A 116 4.57 13.27 -11.76
C GLY A 116 5.73 14.20 -12.12
N HIS A 117 6.12 15.13 -11.25
CA HIS A 117 7.26 16.02 -11.48
C HIS A 117 8.57 15.22 -11.71
N ASP A 118 9.38 15.64 -12.68
CA ASP A 118 10.68 15.02 -12.96
C ASP A 118 11.69 15.35 -11.86
N LEU A 119 12.22 14.31 -11.21
CA LEU A 119 13.15 14.44 -10.08
C LEU A 119 14.62 14.29 -10.50
N THR A 120 14.88 13.86 -11.74
CA THR A 120 16.25 13.67 -12.23
C THR A 120 16.97 14.99 -12.49
N ALA A 121 16.22 16.05 -12.82
CA ALA A 121 16.76 17.39 -13.01
C ALA A 121 17.41 17.99 -11.75
N ALA A 122 17.10 17.48 -10.55
CA ALA A 122 17.69 17.94 -9.29
C ALA A 122 19.03 17.26 -8.93
N ALA A 123 19.40 16.17 -9.62
CA ALA A 123 20.59 15.36 -9.28
C ALA A 123 21.87 15.79 -10.02
N GLU A 124 21.79 16.67 -11.03
CA GLU A 124 22.94 17.10 -11.86
C GLU A 124 23.60 18.42 -11.40
N GLN A 125 23.15 19.03 -10.30
CA GLN A 125 23.69 20.29 -9.79
C GLN A 125 24.70 20.08 -8.64
N GLU A 126 25.70 19.21 -8.83
CA GLU A 126 26.92 19.17 -8.00
C GLU A 126 28.05 18.46 -8.76
N SER A 127 28.66 19.16 -9.74
CA SER A 127 30.04 18.94 -10.21
C SER A 127 30.39 19.98 -11.28
N ALA A 128 30.76 21.19 -10.82
CA ALA A 128 31.58 22.14 -11.57
C ALA A 128 32.45 22.95 -10.59
#